data_AF-A0A7V9K7V8-F1
#
_entry.id   AF-A0A7V9K7V8-F1
#
_cell.length_a   1.000
_cell.length_b   1.000
_cell.length_c   1.000
_cell.angle_alpha   90.00
_cell.angle_beta   90.00
_cell.angle_gamma   90.00
#
_symmetry.space_group_name_H-M   'P 1'
#
loop_
_entity.id
_entity.type
_entity.pdbx_description
1 polymer ?
#
loop_
_entity_poly.entity_id
_entity_poly.type
_entity_poly.pdbx_seq_one_letter_code
_entity_poly.pdbx_strand_id
1 'polypeptide(L)'
;VPRLREWTRFPLPLVSAAAAVSTWVSVQSGEALDEAGGRGAAGLGGPVAGLVEEHEELAEQLLLMVVAYAVAVSVAVVLARSSTRGVATALSLLVLVGAVAVGVQTYRVGDLGARAVWNPTDSVDYGATEDGG
;
A
#
# COMPACT_ATOMS: atom_id res chain seq x y z
N VAL A 1 -32.01 -10.65 17.41
CA VAL A 1 -30.82 -11.33 16.84
C VAL A 1 -29.57 -10.51 17.18
N PRO A 2 -28.86 -10.77 18.30
CA PRO A 2 -27.75 -9.93 18.77
C PRO A 2 -26.38 -10.27 18.12
N ARG A 3 -26.22 -11.49 17.59
CA ARG A 3 -24.92 -12.02 17.12
C ARG A 3 -24.33 -11.32 15.89
N LEU A 4 -25.17 -10.71 15.05
CA LEU A 4 -24.73 -9.94 13.87
C LEU A 4 -24.05 -8.60 14.22
N ARG A 5 -24.28 -8.07 15.42
CA ARG A 5 -23.76 -6.74 15.83
C ARG A 5 -22.28 -6.77 16.28
N GLU A 6 -21.77 -7.95 16.64
CA GLU A 6 -20.35 -8.14 16.94
C GLU A 6 -19.54 -8.45 15.67
N TRP A 7 -20.13 -9.20 14.73
CA TRP A 7 -19.46 -9.59 13.49
C TRP A 7 -19.09 -8.39 12.59
N THR A 8 -19.93 -7.36 12.51
CA THR A 8 -19.66 -6.14 11.70
C THR A 8 -18.47 -5.30 12.18
N ARG A 9 -17.85 -5.63 13.33
CA ARG A 9 -16.73 -4.88 13.92
C ARG A 9 -15.36 -5.38 13.51
N PHE A 10 -15.27 -6.66 13.11
CA PHE A 10 -14.01 -7.29 12.73
C PHE A 10 -13.62 -7.20 11.24
N PRO A 11 -14.48 -6.86 10.25
CA PRO A 11 -14.06 -6.91 8.86
C PRO A 11 -12.97 -5.87 8.58
N LEU A 12 -13.04 -4.68 9.16
CA LEU A 12 -12.01 -3.64 8.97
C LEU A 12 -10.62 -4.07 9.49
N PRO A 13 -10.44 -4.45 10.78
CA PRO A 13 -9.12 -4.88 11.24
C PRO A 13 -8.67 -6.19 10.58
N LEU A 14 -9.58 -7.08 10.20
CA LEU A 14 -9.24 -8.30 9.48
C LEU A 14 -8.70 -7.99 8.08
N VAL A 15 -9.37 -7.11 7.34
CA VAL A 15 -8.94 -6.69 5.99
C VAL A 15 -7.63 -5.92 6.04
N SER A 16 -7.44 -5.02 7.02
CA SER A 16 -6.18 -4.29 7.15
C SER A 16 -5.02 -5.22 7.53
N ALA A 17 -5.25 -6.21 8.40
CA ALA A 17 -4.26 -7.24 8.72
C ALA A 17 -3.93 -8.10 7.49
N ALA A 18 -4.95 -8.53 6.74
CA ALA A 18 -4.75 -9.30 5.51
C ALA A 18 -3.96 -8.49 4.46
N ALA A 19 -4.24 -7.19 4.34
CA ALA A 19 -3.47 -6.29 3.48
C ALA A 19 -2.01 -6.21 3.92
N ALA A 20 -1.73 -6.03 5.21
CA ALA A 20 -0.37 -5.99 5.74
C ALA A 20 0.42 -7.28 5.44
N VAL A 21 -0.21 -8.44 5.66
CA VAL A 21 0.40 -9.74 5.35
C VAL A 21 0.64 -9.88 3.85
N SER A 22 -0.33 -9.49 3.01
CA SER A 22 -0.16 -9.54 1.56
C SER A 22 0.99 -8.68 1.09
N THR A 23 1.10 -7.43 1.59
CA THR A 23 2.20 -6.52 1.24
C THR A 23 3.54 -7.09 1.70
N TRP A 24 3.60 -7.66 2.91
CA TRP A 24 4.82 -8.29 3.41
C TRP A 24 5.26 -9.46 2.51
N VAL A 25 4.33 -10.33 2.11
CA VAL A 25 4.62 -11.44 1.18
C VAL A 25 5.14 -10.90 -0.16
N SER A 26 4.58 -9.81 -0.68
CA SER A 26 5.07 -9.18 -1.91
C SER A 26 6.51 -8.69 -1.78
N VAL A 27 6.85 -8.00 -0.68
CA VAL A 27 8.22 -7.52 -0.41
C VAL A 27 9.19 -8.70 -0.30
N GLN A 28 8.87 -9.70 0.52
CA GLN A 28 9.74 -10.88 0.65
C GLN A 28 9.92 -11.65 -0.67
N SER A 29 8.90 -11.66 -1.53
CA SER A 29 8.99 -12.29 -2.84
C SER A 29 9.93 -11.53 -3.78
N GLY A 30 9.98 -10.21 -3.68
CA GLY A 30 10.91 -9.36 -4.41
C GLY A 30 12.36 -9.56 -3.96
N GLU A 31 12.60 -9.50 -2.65
CA GLU A 31 13.91 -9.76 -2.04
C GLU A 31 14.44 -11.15 -2.43
N ALA A 32 13.60 -12.19 -2.30
CA ALA A 32 13.99 -13.56 -2.65
C ALA A 32 14.30 -13.74 -4.14
N LEU A 33 13.62 -13.00 -5.02
CA LEU A 33 13.92 -13.00 -6.44
C LEU A 33 15.28 -12.35 -6.73
N ASP A 34 15.60 -11.25 -6.03
CA ASP A 34 16.89 -10.58 -6.19
C ASP A 34 18.05 -11.44 -5.69
N GLU A 35 17.91 -12.04 -4.50
CA GLU A 35 18.88 -12.97 -3.93
C GLU A 35 19.14 -14.18 -4.85
N ALA A 36 18.12 -14.64 -5.57
CA ALA A 36 18.24 -15.71 -6.56
C ALA A 36 18.91 -15.27 -7.88
N GLY A 37 19.34 -14.00 -7.99
CA GLY A 37 19.90 -13.42 -9.21
C GLY A 37 18.85 -13.14 -10.27
N GLY A 38 17.57 -13.10 -9.90
CA GLY A 38 16.44 -12.96 -10.81
C GLY A 38 16.48 -11.67 -11.64
N ARG A 39 16.98 -10.56 -11.08
CA ARG A 39 17.16 -9.31 -11.82
C ARG A 39 18.16 -9.45 -12.96
N GLY A 40 19.29 -10.11 -12.68
CA GLY A 40 20.31 -10.42 -13.67
C GLY A 40 19.82 -11.43 -14.72
N ALA A 41 19.12 -12.49 -14.29
CA ALA A 41 18.56 -13.51 -15.17
C ALA A 41 17.45 -12.96 -16.09
N ALA A 42 16.67 -12.00 -15.61
CA ALA A 42 15.65 -11.29 -16.38
C ALA A 42 16.22 -10.20 -17.30
N GLY A 43 17.53 -9.93 -17.26
CA GLY A 43 18.16 -8.89 -18.05
C GLY A 43 17.72 -7.48 -17.69
N LEU A 44 17.27 -7.26 -16.45
CA LEU A 44 16.84 -5.96 -15.94
C LEU A 44 18.08 -5.07 -15.73
N GLY A 45 18.49 -4.36 -16.77
CA GLY A 45 19.60 -3.42 -16.77
C GLY A 45 19.20 -2.04 -17.30
N GLY A 46 20.08 -1.07 -17.12
CA GLY A 46 19.87 0.30 -17.62
C GLY A 46 18.70 1.01 -16.91
N PRO A 47 17.88 1.80 -17.62
CA PRO A 47 16.82 2.62 -17.03
C PRO A 47 15.80 1.84 -16.19
N VAL A 48 15.51 0.58 -16.55
CA VAL A 48 14.59 -0.29 -15.81
C VAL A 48 15.11 -0.59 -14.40
N ALA A 49 16.42 -0.80 -14.24
CA ALA A 49 17.01 -1.15 -12.95
C ALA A 49 16.82 -0.03 -11.91
N GLY A 50 16.95 1.24 -12.32
CA GLY A 50 16.70 2.38 -11.44
C GLY A 50 15.23 2.49 -11.01
N LEU A 51 14.29 2.24 -11.91
CA LEU A 51 12.86 2.25 -11.59
C LEU A 51 12.45 1.08 -10.68
N VAL A 52 13.10 -0.08 -10.83
CA VAL A 52 12.87 -1.24 -9.94
C VAL A 52 13.38 -0.96 -8.53
N GLU A 53 14.55 -0.34 -8.39
CA GLU A 53 15.09 0.08 -7.09
C GLU A 53 14.16 1.10 -6.39
N GLU A 54 13.70 2.12 -7.12
CA GLU A 54 12.77 3.12 -6.55
C GLU A 54 11.41 2.49 -6.20
N HIS A 55 10.94 1.53 -7.00
CA HIS A 55 9.72 0.77 -6.70
C HIS A 55 9.86 -0.06 -5.41
N GLU A 56 11.02 -0.69 -5.20
CA GLU A 56 11.32 -1.45 -3.97
C GLU A 56 11.30 -0.54 -2.74
N GLU A 57 11.98 0.61 -2.79
CA GLU A 57 11.99 1.57 -1.69
C GLU A 57 10.56 2.04 -1.34
N LEU A 58 9.75 2.38 -2.35
CA LEU A 58 8.36 2.77 -2.10
C LEU A 58 7.49 1.63 -1.59
N ALA A 59 7.76 0.38 -2.00
CA ALA A 59 7.05 -0.81 -1.53
C ALA A 59 7.36 -1.12 -0.05
N GLU A 60 8.61 -0.96 0.38
CA GLU A 60 8.99 -1.06 1.79
C GLU A 60 8.30 0.04 2.64
N GLN A 61 8.30 1.28 2.15
CA GLN A 61 7.57 2.37 2.80
C GLN A 61 6.08 2.06 2.90
N LEU A 62 5.48 1.51 1.84
CA LEU A 62 4.08 1.09 1.84
C LEU A 62 3.82 0.00 2.87
N LEU A 63 4.70 -1.00 3.00
CA LEU A 63 4.59 -2.05 4.01
C LEU A 63 4.52 -1.45 5.41
N LEU A 64 5.45 -0.57 5.76
CA LEU A 64 5.46 0.11 7.06
C LEU A 64 4.17 0.91 7.29
N MET A 65 3.69 1.63 6.27
CA MET A 65 2.44 2.38 6.35
C MET A 65 1.22 1.47 6.57
N VAL A 66 1.12 0.36 5.83
CA VAL A 66 -0.02 -0.58 5.95
C VAL A 66 0.00 -1.30 7.30
N VAL A 67 1.17 -1.67 7.82
CA VAL A 67 1.31 -2.23 9.17
C VAL A 67 0.87 -1.20 10.22
N ALA A 68 1.36 0.03 10.14
CA ALA A 68 0.96 1.12 11.05
C ALA A 68 -0.55 1.37 10.98
N TYR A 69 -1.13 1.34 9.78
CA TYR A 69 -2.56 1.49 9.55
C TYR A 69 -3.36 0.34 10.19
N ALA A 70 -2.93 -0.91 10.00
CA ALA A 70 -3.57 -2.08 10.59
C ALA A 70 -3.58 -2.01 12.13
N VAL A 71 -2.47 -1.55 12.73
CA VAL A 71 -2.38 -1.27 14.17
C VAL A 71 -3.34 -0.15 14.57
N ALA A 72 -3.35 0.98 13.86
CA ALA A 72 -4.22 2.11 14.16
C ALA A 72 -5.71 1.74 14.11
N VAL A 73 -6.14 1.00 13.09
CA VAL A 73 -7.51 0.47 12.97
C VAL A 73 -7.85 -0.44 14.14
N SER A 74 -6.95 -1.36 14.50
CA SER A 74 -7.14 -2.28 15.62
C SER A 74 -7.29 -1.54 16.95
N VAL A 75 -6.41 -0.56 17.20
CA VAL A 75 -6.48 0.31 18.37
C VAL A 75 -7.77 1.13 18.38
N ALA A 76 -8.19 1.69 17.24
CA ALA A 76 -9.43 2.45 17.15
C ALA A 76 -10.67 1.60 17.48
N VAL A 77 -10.76 0.39 16.95
CA VAL A 77 -11.85 -0.55 17.27
C VAL A 77 -11.84 -0.92 18.75
N VAL A 78 -10.65 -1.15 19.32
CA VAL A 78 -10.48 -1.47 20.74
C VAL A 78 -10.90 -0.29 21.61
N LEU A 79 -10.36 0.91 21.40
CA LEU A 79 -10.57 2.05 22.28
C LEU A 79 -11.95 2.69 22.13
N ALA A 80 -12.58 2.60 20.96
CA ALA A 80 -13.94 3.09 20.76
C ALA A 80 -14.96 2.48 21.74
N ARG A 81 -14.63 1.33 22.38
CA ARG A 81 -15.47 0.66 23.38
C ARG A 81 -15.68 1.46 24.67
N SER A 82 -14.70 2.24 25.08
CA SER A 82 -14.63 2.89 26.41
C SER A 82 -14.34 4.38 26.33
N SER A 83 -14.32 4.92 25.11
CA SER A 83 -13.96 6.31 24.85
C SER A 83 -15.17 7.22 24.79
N THR A 84 -14.96 8.50 25.10
CA THR A 84 -15.97 9.54 24.88
C THR A 84 -16.24 9.72 23.38
N ARG A 85 -17.39 10.30 23.02
CA ARG A 85 -17.78 10.53 21.62
C ARG A 85 -16.73 11.34 20.85
N GLY A 86 -16.10 12.33 21.49
CA GLY A 86 -15.05 13.14 20.87
C GLY A 86 -13.81 12.32 20.49
N VAL A 87 -13.34 11.45 21.40
CA VAL A 87 -12.19 10.56 21.15
C VAL A 87 -12.51 9.54 20.05
N ALA A 88 -13.70 8.97 20.06
CA ALA A 88 -14.14 8.05 19.01
C ALA A 88 -14.17 8.74 17.63
N THR A 89 -14.66 9.99 17.54
CA THR A 89 -14.62 10.77 16.30
C THR A 89 -13.19 11.06 15.84
N ALA A 90 -12.31 11.46 16.76
CA ALA A 90 -10.90 11.73 16.43
C ALA A 90 -10.18 10.47 15.89
N LEU A 91 -10.41 9.30 16.51
CA LEU A 91 -9.88 8.02 16.03
C LEU A 91 -10.42 7.65 14.63
N SER A 92 -11.71 7.88 14.37
CA SER A 92 -12.29 7.66 13.04
C SER A 92 -11.67 8.57 11.97
N LEU A 93 -11.43 9.84 12.30
CA LEU A 93 -10.76 10.78 11.39
C LEU A 93 -9.30 10.36 11.13
N LEU A 94 -8.59 9.90 12.17
CA LEU A 94 -7.23 9.38 12.03
C LEU A 94 -7.19 8.17 11.09
N VAL A 95 -8.12 7.22 11.25
CA VAL A 95 -8.26 6.06 10.36
C VAL A 95 -8.62 6.50 8.93
N LEU A 96 -9.46 7.52 8.75
CA LEU A 96 -9.78 8.02 7.42
C LEU A 96 -8.54 8.63 6.73
N VAL A 97 -7.79 9.48 7.43
CA VAL A 97 -6.56 10.09 6.90
C VAL A 97 -5.50 9.03 6.59
N GLY A 98 -5.33 8.04 7.49
CA GLY A 98 -4.44 6.91 7.26
C GLY A 98 -4.81 6.10 6.02
N ALA A 99 -6.10 5.88 5.77
CA ALA A 99 -6.57 5.17 4.58
C ALA A 99 -6.20 5.93 3.29
N VAL A 100 -6.38 7.26 3.28
CA VAL A 100 -6.01 8.11 2.15
C VAL A 100 -4.49 8.05 1.91
N ALA A 101 -3.68 8.16 2.97
CA ALA A 101 -2.23 8.10 2.86
C ALA A 101 -1.74 6.75 2.28
N VAL A 102 -2.27 5.63 2.77
CA VAL A 102 -1.98 4.29 2.22
C VAL A 102 -2.41 4.20 0.76
N GLY A 103 -3.59 4.74 0.42
CA GLY A 103 -4.09 4.78 -0.96
C GLY A 103 -3.16 5.54 -1.91
N VAL A 104 -2.70 6.72 -1.50
CA VAL A 104 -1.72 7.52 -2.27
C VAL A 104 -0.41 6.77 -2.44
N GLN A 105 0.12 6.15 -1.38
CA GLN A 105 1.36 5.41 -1.47
C GLN A 105 1.23 4.18 -2.38
N THR A 106 0.08 3.49 -2.33
CA THR A 106 -0.23 2.37 -3.24
C THR A 106 -0.23 2.83 -4.70
N TYR A 107 -0.83 3.98 -4.98
CA TYR A 107 -0.81 4.57 -6.32
C TYR A 107 0.61 4.87 -6.79
N ARG A 108 1.46 5.46 -5.95
CA ARG A 108 2.86 5.77 -6.29
C ARG A 108 3.67 4.51 -6.62
N VAL A 109 3.54 3.48 -5.79
CA VAL A 109 4.17 2.17 -6.02
C VAL A 109 3.69 1.57 -7.36
N GLY A 110 2.38 1.64 -7.63
CA GLY A 110 1.78 1.16 -8.87
C GLY A 110 2.23 1.93 -10.12
N ASP A 111 2.32 3.25 -10.05
CA ASP A 111 2.78 4.11 -11.14
C ASP A 111 4.23 3.81 -11.52
N LEU A 112 5.13 3.68 -10.53
CA LEU A 112 6.52 3.26 -10.79
C LEU A 112 6.60 1.87 -11.43
N GLY A 113 5.79 0.92 -10.95
CA GLY A 113 5.72 -0.41 -11.55
C GLY A 113 5.24 -0.37 -13.01
N ALA A 114 4.24 0.45 -13.31
CA ALA A 114 3.77 0.64 -14.68
C ALA A 114 4.83 1.27 -15.58
N ARG A 115 5.56 2.29 -15.10
CA ARG A 115 6.66 2.91 -15.84
C ARG A 115 7.80 1.94 -16.10
N ALA A 116 8.18 1.12 -15.11
CA ALA A 116 9.24 0.12 -15.26
C ALA A 116 8.93 -0.88 -16.39
N VAL A 117 7.66 -1.25 -16.57
CA VAL A 117 7.24 -2.23 -17.60
C VAL A 117 6.97 -1.57 -18.95
N TRP A 118 6.27 -0.43 -18.97
CA TRP A 118 5.68 0.11 -20.20
C TRP A 118 6.36 1.37 -20.73
N ASN A 119 7.10 2.10 -19.89
CA ASN A 119 7.76 3.34 -20.30
C ASN A 119 9.08 3.59 -19.52
N PRO A 120 10.05 2.66 -19.61
CA PRO A 120 11.25 2.71 -18.77
C PRO A 120 12.23 3.83 -19.14
N THR A 121 12.08 4.40 -20.33
CA THR A 121 12.90 5.50 -20.85
C THR A 121 12.17 6.84 -20.87
N ASP A 122 10.97 6.91 -20.29
CA ASP A 122 10.09 8.09 -20.30
C ASP A 122 9.83 8.66 -21.72
N SER A 123 9.79 7.77 -22.71
CA SER A 123 9.65 8.09 -24.14
C SER A 123 8.21 8.34 -24.58
N VAL A 124 7.22 7.99 -23.75
CA VAL A 124 5.80 8.18 -24.02
C VAL A 124 5.21 9.12 -22.97
N ASP A 125 4.67 10.26 -23.39
CA ASP A 125 3.95 11.17 -22.51
C ASP A 125 2.47 10.78 -22.45
N TYR A 126 2.06 10.17 -21.33
CA TYR A 126 0.67 9.77 -21.08
C TYR A 126 -0.22 10.94 -20.60
N GLY A 127 0.32 12.14 -20.41
CA GLY A 127 -0.42 13.34 -20.03
C GLY A 127 -0.92 14.18 -21.21
N ALA A 128 -0.50 13.87 -22.45
CA ALA A 128 -0.67 14.73 -23.62
C ALA A 128 -1.99 14.57 -24.41
N THR A 129 -3.09 14.13 -23.79
CA THR A 129 -4.36 13.86 -24.51
C THR A 129 -5.44 14.94 -24.41
N GLU A 130 -5.19 16.15 -23.91
CA GLU A 130 -6.26 17.18 -23.76
C GLU A 130 -6.17 18.44 -24.65
N ASP A 131 -5.15 18.62 -25.49
CA ASP A 131 -5.01 19.84 -26.32
C ASP A 131 -5.13 19.58 -27.84
N GLY A 132 -6.21 18.92 -28.29
CA GLY A 132 -6.43 18.73 -29.73
C GLY A 132 -7.83 18.31 -30.12
N GLY A 133 -8.76 19.27 -30.23
CA GLY A 133 -10.09 19.10 -30.80
C GLY A 133 -10.93 20.36 -30.78
#